data_AF-A0A1Y3SNN0-F1
#
_entry.id   AF-A0A1Y3SNN0-F1
#
_cell.length_a   1.000
_cell.length_b   1.000
_cell.length_c   1.000
_cell.angle_alpha   90.00
_cell.angle_beta   90.00
_cell.angle_gamma   90.00
#
_symmetry.space_group_name_H-M   'P 1'
#
loop_
_entity.id
_entity.type
_entity.pdbx_description
1 polymer ?
#
loop_
_entity_poly.entity_id
_entity_poly.type
_entity_poly.pdbx_seq_one_letter_code
_entity_poly.pdbx_strand_id
1 'polypeptide(L)'
;MERLTYRHKDQNGNPTDCISQQINLKYIPRKDWLEKIAIRLADIEDILGEDYDLDRLRELVEADRDGRCVVSPCKVGSPVWRVYDDCEFPGDCYTKQKCKGCEYRNVFAEEQAFCLSMLSQNGKLEHPYYTSLEASEDTLAGER
;
A
#
# COMPACT_ATOMS: atom_id res chain seq x y z
N MET A 1 12.43 1.91 30.50
CA MET A 1 11.58 2.75 29.65
C MET A 1 10.39 3.19 30.47
N GLU A 2 10.31 4.47 30.81
CA GLU A 2 9.25 5.02 31.66
C GLU A 2 7.98 5.30 30.85
N ARG A 3 6.81 5.02 31.42
CA ARG A 3 5.51 5.31 30.79
C ARG A 3 5.29 6.82 30.77
N LEU A 4 5.31 7.42 29.58
CA LEU A 4 5.14 8.88 29.35
C LEU A 4 3.69 9.38 29.48
N THR A 5 2.76 8.55 29.95
CA THR A 5 1.34 8.89 30.07
C THR A 5 0.76 8.36 31.39
N TYR A 6 0.28 9.29 32.22
CA TYR A 6 -0.43 9.01 33.47
C TYR A 6 -1.93 9.12 33.24
N ARG A 7 -2.68 8.07 33.62
CA ARG A 7 -4.16 8.11 33.66
C ARG A 7 -4.57 8.64 35.03
N HIS A 8 -5.20 9.81 35.05
CA HIS A 8 -5.76 10.35 36.30
C HIS A 8 -6.88 9.45 36.80
N LYS A 9 -7.03 9.38 38.12
CA LYS A 9 -8.14 8.68 38.78
C LYS A 9 -8.94 9.67 39.61
N ASP A 10 -10.24 9.50 39.67
CA ASP A 10 -11.09 10.30 40.57
C ASP A 10 -10.83 9.95 42.05
N GLN A 11 -11.49 10.68 42.95
CA GLN A 11 -11.44 10.44 44.40
C GLN A 11 -11.92 9.04 44.83
N ASN A 12 -12.52 8.27 43.92
CA ASN A 12 -12.99 6.91 44.12
C ASN A 12 -12.09 5.86 43.42
N GLY A 13 -10.99 6.29 42.80
CA GLY A 13 -10.05 5.41 42.11
C GLY A 13 -10.46 5.00 40.69
N ASN A 14 -11.55 5.56 40.15
CA ASN A 14 -11.98 5.29 38.78
C ASN A 14 -11.10 6.05 37.79
N PRO A 15 -10.69 5.43 36.67
CA PRO A 15 -9.94 6.14 35.63
C PRO A 15 -10.76 7.31 35.08
N THR A 16 -10.26 8.53 35.23
CA THR A 16 -10.77 9.68 34.48
C THR A 16 -10.09 9.67 33.11
N ASP A 17 -10.85 9.82 32.03
CA ASP A 17 -10.39 9.70 30.63
C ASP A 17 -9.34 10.75 30.20
N CYS A 18 -8.86 11.57 31.14
CA CYS A 18 -7.81 12.55 30.95
C CYS A 18 -6.42 11.88 30.97
N ILE A 19 -5.84 11.64 29.79
CA ILE A 19 -4.41 11.35 29.64
C ILE A 19 -3.68 12.69 29.53
N SER A 20 -3.03 13.14 30.60
CA SER A 20 -2.17 14.33 30.54
C SER A 20 -0.76 13.94 30.09
N GLN A 21 -0.38 14.25 28.85
CA GLN A 21 1.03 14.35 28.48
C GLN A 21 1.57 15.68 29.03
N GLN A 22 2.79 15.69 29.58
CA GLN A 22 3.50 16.91 29.98
C GLN A 22 3.82 17.76 28.75
N ILE A 23 2.82 18.45 28.20
CA ILE A 23 3.00 19.43 27.15
C ILE A 23 2.86 20.79 27.82
N ASN A 24 3.90 21.60 27.69
CA ASN A 24 4.03 22.96 28.22
C ASN A 24 3.12 23.92 27.44
N LEU A 25 1.81 23.67 27.47
CA LEU A 25 0.78 24.52 26.87
C LEU A 25 0.46 25.62 27.87
N LYS A 26 1.11 26.78 27.70
CA LYS A 26 0.68 28.05 28.29
C LYS A 26 -0.83 28.20 28.06
N TYR A 27 -1.57 28.10 29.15
CA TYR A 27 -3.01 28.29 29.35
C TYR A 27 -3.79 28.72 28.08
N ILE A 28 -4.25 27.73 27.30
CA ILE A 28 -5.23 27.94 26.23
C ILE A 28 -6.62 27.86 26.87
N PRO A 29 -7.52 28.84 26.67
CA PRO A 29 -8.89 28.80 27.18
C PRO A 29 -9.56 27.47 26.77
N ARG A 30 -10.27 26.84 27.71
CA ARG A 30 -10.90 25.50 27.55
C ARG A 30 -11.72 25.33 26.26
N LYS A 31 -12.26 26.42 25.71
CA LYS A 31 -13.05 26.45 24.47
C LYS A 31 -12.20 26.21 23.22
N ASP A 32 -11.05 26.89 23.10
CA ASP A 32 -10.19 26.82 21.90
C ASP A 32 -9.49 25.46 21.78
N TRP A 33 -9.25 24.78 22.90
CA TRP A 33 -8.69 23.43 22.91
C TRP A 33 -9.72 22.36 22.50
N LEU A 34 -10.97 22.49 22.97
CA LEU A 34 -12.06 21.60 22.56
C LEU A 34 -12.36 21.72 21.07
N GLU A 35 -12.36 22.94 20.54
CA GLU A 35 -12.58 23.19 19.11
C GLU A 35 -11.49 22.53 18.24
N LYS A 36 -10.21 22.63 18.65
CA LYS A 36 -9.10 21.95 17.96
C LYS A 36 -9.22 20.44 17.99
N ILE A 37 -9.67 19.85 19.10
CA ILE A 37 -9.89 18.41 19.19
C ILE A 37 -11.06 17.99 18.30
N ALA A 38 -12.16 18.74 18.32
CA ALA A 38 -13.32 18.47 17.49
C ALA A 38 -12.97 18.51 16.00
N ILE A 39 -12.20 19.51 15.55
CA ILE A 39 -11.72 19.60 14.16
C ILE A 39 -10.86 18.39 13.80
N ARG A 40 -9.88 18.05 14.63
CA ARG A 40 -9.01 16.89 14.36
C ARG A 40 -9.75 15.56 14.36
N LEU A 41 -10.77 15.41 15.21
CA LEU A 41 -11.60 14.21 15.24
C LEU A 41 -12.45 14.13 13.97
N ALA A 42 -13.05 15.24 13.56
CA ALA A 42 -13.83 15.31 12.32
C ALA A 42 -12.98 14.96 11.08
N ASP A 43 -11.74 15.46 10.99
CA ASP A 43 -10.83 15.11 9.90
C ASP A 43 -10.51 13.61 9.84
N ILE A 44 -10.43 12.94 11.00
CA ILE A 44 -10.18 11.49 11.09
C ILE A 44 -11.44 10.71 10.72
N GLU A 45 -12.61 11.13 11.21
CA GLU A 45 -13.90 10.51 10.90
C GLU A 45 -14.25 10.64 9.40
N ASP A 46 -13.89 11.74 8.74
CA ASP A 46 -14.07 11.91 7.30
C ASP A 46 -13.24 10.90 6.48
N ILE A 47 -12.02 10.58 6.94
CA ILE A 47 -11.16 9.58 6.30
C ILE A 47 -11.66 8.15 6.55
N LEU A 48 -12.10 7.87 7.78
CA LEU A 48 -12.48 6.52 8.21
C LEU A 48 -13.91 6.15 7.80
N GLY A 49 -14.78 7.14 7.59
CA GLY A 49 -16.22 6.96 7.40
C GLY A 49 -16.96 6.72 8.71
N GLU A 50 -18.26 6.43 8.63
CA GLU A 50 -19.12 6.26 9.83
C GLU A 50 -19.02 4.86 10.47
N ASP A 51 -18.57 3.85 9.74
CA ASP A 51 -18.60 2.43 10.13
C ASP A 51 -17.19 1.83 10.22
N TYR A 52 -16.31 2.49 10.98
CA TYR A 52 -14.93 2.02 11.20
C TYR A 52 -14.81 1.19 12.47
N ASP A 53 -14.02 0.13 12.39
CA ASP A 53 -13.69 -0.73 13.52
C ASP A 53 -12.34 -0.34 14.13
N LEU A 54 -12.37 0.11 15.39
CA LEU A 54 -11.19 0.51 16.15
C LEU A 54 -10.20 -0.64 16.38
N ASP A 55 -10.68 -1.88 16.50
CA ASP A 55 -9.82 -3.04 16.70
C ASP A 55 -9.05 -3.33 15.41
N ARG A 56 -9.72 -3.27 14.26
CA ARG A 56 -9.08 -3.40 12.95
C ARG A 56 -8.06 -2.30 12.67
N LEU A 57 -8.35 -1.05 13.07
CA LEU A 57 -7.40 0.06 12.93
C LEU A 57 -6.15 -0.12 13.80
N ARG A 58 -6.32 -0.64 15.02
CA ARG A 58 -5.19 -0.99 15.87
C ARG A 58 -4.30 -2.02 15.20
N GLU A 59 -4.86 -3.09 14.65
CA GLU A 59 -4.09 -4.11 13.93
C GLU A 59 -3.31 -3.55 12.75
N LEU A 60 -3.93 -2.66 11.95
CA LEU A 60 -3.27 -2.03 10.80
C LEU A 60 -2.12 -1.11 11.23
N VAL A 61 -2.30 -0.32 12.29
CA VAL A 61 -1.23 0.56 12.81
C VAL A 61 -0.08 -0.26 13.40
N GLU A 62 -0.38 -1.36 14.09
CA GLU A 62 0.65 -2.28 14.58
C GLU A 62 1.40 -2.95 13.43
N ALA A 63 0.68 -3.42 12.40
CA ALA A 63 1.30 -3.99 11.21
C ALA A 63 2.15 -2.99 10.42
N ASP A 64 1.72 -1.73 10.33
CA ASP A 64 2.48 -0.67 9.68
C ASP A 64 3.79 -0.36 10.43
N ARG A 65 3.71 -0.27 11.77
CA ARG A 65 4.89 -0.09 12.63
C ARG A 65 5.87 -1.27 12.57
N ASP A 66 5.35 -2.48 12.42
CA ASP A 66 6.15 -3.70 12.23
C ASP A 66 6.74 -3.79 10.80
N GLY A 67 6.41 -2.87 9.90
CA GLY A 67 6.84 -2.92 8.50
C GLY A 67 6.20 -4.05 7.68
N ARG A 68 5.04 -4.56 8.12
CA ARG A 68 4.29 -5.63 7.45
C ARG A 68 3.27 -5.13 6.43
N CYS A 69 2.97 -3.83 6.43
CA CYS A 69 2.05 -3.22 5.47
C CYS A 69 2.74 -2.97 4.12
N VAL A 70 2.09 -3.39 3.03
CA VAL A 70 2.52 -3.12 1.65
C VAL A 70 1.36 -2.51 0.89
N VAL A 71 1.62 -1.41 0.18
CA VAL A 71 0.65 -0.83 -0.75
C VAL A 71 0.71 -1.61 -2.06
N SER A 72 -0.26 -2.50 -2.26
CA SER A 72 -0.37 -3.28 -3.49
C SER A 72 -0.77 -2.39 -4.67
N PRO A 73 -0.17 -2.56 -5.86
CA PRO A 73 -0.51 -1.76 -7.05
C PRO A 73 -1.95 -2.01 -7.55
N CYS A 74 -2.50 -3.19 -7.30
CA CYS A 74 -3.88 -3.54 -7.62
C CYS A 74 -4.44 -4.60 -6.65
N LYS A 75 -5.75 -4.91 -6.74
CA LYS A 75 -6.39 -5.90 -5.87
C LYS A 75 -6.02 -7.32 -6.33
N VAL A 76 -5.84 -8.24 -5.37
CA VAL A 76 -5.65 -9.66 -5.69
C VAL A 76 -6.82 -10.16 -6.53
N GLY A 77 -6.51 -10.83 -7.64
CA GLY A 77 -7.49 -11.28 -8.64
C GLY A 77 -7.90 -10.24 -9.68
N SER A 78 -7.45 -8.98 -9.58
CA SER A 78 -7.63 -8.00 -10.66
C SER A 78 -6.82 -8.38 -11.91
N PRO A 79 -7.29 -7.99 -13.11
CA PRO A 79 -6.57 -8.27 -14.34
C PRO A 79 -5.25 -7.50 -14.39
N VAL A 80 -4.18 -8.22 -14.70
CA VAL A 80 -2.84 -7.69 -15.00
C VAL A 80 -2.38 -8.30 -16.32
N TRP A 81 -1.54 -7.57 -17.04
CA TRP A 81 -1.06 -7.96 -18.36
C TRP A 81 0.39 -8.38 -18.26
N ARG A 82 0.70 -9.62 -18.66
CA ARG A 82 2.07 -10.12 -18.77
C ARG A 82 2.52 -10.07 -20.22
N VAL A 83 3.64 -9.43 -20.47
CA VAL A 83 4.29 -9.44 -21.80
C VAL A 83 5.19 -10.68 -21.91
N TYR A 84 4.98 -11.46 -22.95
CA TYR A 84 5.85 -12.54 -23.37
C TYR A 84 6.69 -12.08 -24.55
N ASP A 85 7.98 -12.41 -24.53
CA ASP A 85 8.91 -12.25 -25.66
C ASP A 85 9.56 -13.61 -25.90
N ASP A 86 8.82 -14.47 -26.59
CA ASP A 86 9.19 -15.86 -26.81
C ASP A 86 9.72 -16.07 -28.23
N CYS A 87 10.60 -17.05 -28.38
CA CYS A 87 11.08 -17.51 -29.69
C CYS A 87 10.54 -18.92 -29.93
N GLU A 88 9.60 -19.07 -30.86
CA GLU A 88 8.97 -20.35 -31.19
C GLU A 88 9.83 -21.23 -32.12
N PHE A 89 11.10 -20.88 -32.31
CA PHE A 89 12.00 -21.64 -33.17
C PHE A 89 12.15 -23.09 -32.66
N PRO A 90 11.96 -24.13 -33.49
CA PRO A 90 12.19 -25.52 -33.10
C PRO A 90 13.68 -25.78 -32.81
N GLY A 91 14.11 -25.56 -31.57
CA GLY A 91 15.49 -25.70 -31.12
C GLY A 91 15.97 -24.48 -30.33
N ASP A 92 17.17 -24.56 -29.75
CA ASP A 92 17.78 -23.40 -29.11
C ASP A 92 18.27 -22.42 -30.17
N CYS A 93 17.71 -21.20 -30.20
CA CYS A 93 18.32 -20.11 -30.94
C CYS A 93 19.65 -19.77 -30.24
N TYR A 94 20.76 -20.34 -30.72
CA TYR A 94 22.12 -20.24 -30.14
C TYR A 94 22.63 -18.81 -29.89
N THR A 95 21.87 -17.78 -30.28
CA THR A 95 22.14 -16.37 -30.04
C THR A 95 21.22 -15.80 -28.95
N LYS A 96 21.65 -15.87 -27.69
CA LYS A 96 21.02 -15.21 -26.52
C LYS A 96 20.87 -13.67 -26.61
N GLN A 97 21.18 -13.06 -27.76
CA GLN A 97 21.21 -11.60 -27.97
C GLN A 97 20.49 -11.12 -29.25
N LYS A 98 19.93 -12.00 -30.11
CA LYS A 98 19.49 -11.59 -31.47
C LYS A 98 18.11 -12.11 -31.91
N CYS A 99 17.16 -12.27 -30.99
CA CYS A 99 15.78 -12.50 -31.43
C CYS A 99 15.11 -11.22 -31.95
N LYS A 100 15.65 -10.02 -31.69
CA LYS A 100 15.16 -8.77 -32.32
C LYS A 100 15.26 -8.88 -33.85
N GLY A 101 14.11 -9.05 -34.52
CA GLY A 101 14.00 -9.27 -35.97
C GLY A 101 14.00 -10.74 -36.42
N CYS A 102 13.92 -11.70 -35.50
CA CYS A 102 13.72 -13.12 -35.85
C CYS A 102 12.28 -13.36 -36.30
N GLU A 103 12.09 -14.09 -37.39
CA GLU A 103 10.76 -14.47 -37.90
C GLU A 103 9.96 -15.30 -36.89
N TYR A 104 10.65 -16.00 -36.00
CA TYR A 104 10.06 -16.84 -34.95
C TYR A 104 9.90 -16.10 -33.61
N ARG A 105 10.24 -14.80 -33.52
CA ARG A 105 10.00 -14.00 -32.32
C ARG A 105 8.51 -13.67 -32.24
N ASN A 106 7.87 -14.11 -31.18
CA ASN A 106 6.48 -13.81 -30.88
C ASN A 106 6.43 -12.97 -29.61
N VAL A 107 5.96 -11.73 -29.75
CA VAL A 107 5.78 -10.81 -28.62
C VAL A 107 4.31 -10.49 -28.46
N PHE A 108 3.71 -10.90 -27.35
CA PHE A 108 2.28 -10.76 -27.09
C PHE A 108 2.03 -10.49 -25.60
N ALA A 109 0.88 -9.88 -25.30
CA ALA A 109 0.41 -9.65 -23.94
C ALA A 109 -0.72 -10.64 -23.61
N GLU A 110 -0.67 -11.21 -22.41
CA GLU A 110 -1.69 -12.12 -21.89
C GLU A 110 -2.30 -11.53 -20.61
N GLU A 111 -3.62 -11.60 -20.48
CA GLU A 111 -4.33 -11.23 -19.25
C GLU A 111 -4.16 -12.34 -18.20
N GLN A 112 -3.77 -11.96 -16.99
CA GLN A 112 -3.60 -12.85 -15.85
C GLN A 112 -4.26 -12.26 -14.61
N ALA A 113 -4.68 -13.12 -13.67
CA ALA A 113 -5.19 -12.69 -12.38
C ALA A 113 -4.01 -12.33 -11.45
N PHE A 114 -4.02 -11.11 -10.92
CA PHE A 114 -2.95 -10.64 -10.03
C PHE A 114 -2.82 -11.48 -8.77
N CYS A 115 -1.59 -11.90 -8.47
CA CYS A 115 -1.23 -12.53 -7.20
C CYS A 115 0.07 -11.93 -6.63
N LEU A 116 0.23 -12.02 -5.31
CA LEU A 116 1.34 -11.36 -4.60
C LEU A 116 2.74 -11.85 -5.04
N SER A 117 2.85 -13.06 -5.61
CA SER A 117 4.12 -13.58 -6.14
C SER A 117 4.60 -12.86 -7.40
N MET A 118 3.76 -12.03 -8.03
CA MET A 118 4.14 -11.19 -9.17
C MET A 118 4.88 -9.92 -8.76
N LEU A 119 4.90 -9.59 -7.46
CA LEU A 119 5.58 -8.39 -6.96
C LEU A 119 7.08 -8.65 -6.77
N SER A 120 7.90 -7.63 -7.06
CA SER A 120 9.31 -7.63 -6.71
C SER A 120 9.50 -7.55 -5.19
N GLN A 121 10.74 -7.73 -4.71
CA GLN A 121 11.08 -7.61 -3.29
C GLN A 121 10.71 -6.24 -2.70
N ASN A 122 10.56 -5.21 -3.55
CA ASN A 122 10.18 -3.86 -3.18
C ASN A 122 8.65 -3.64 -3.21
N GLY A 123 7.86 -4.70 -3.43
CA GLY A 123 6.39 -4.62 -3.50
C GLY A 123 5.86 -3.97 -4.78
N LYS A 124 6.69 -3.83 -5.83
CA LYS A 124 6.31 -3.21 -7.09
C LYS A 124 6.01 -4.27 -8.15
N LEU A 125 5.07 -3.93 -9.03
CA LEU A 125 4.87 -4.68 -10.26
C LEU A 125 5.94 -4.22 -11.26
N GLU A 126 6.83 -5.12 -11.64
CA GLU A 126 7.93 -4.87 -12.57
C GLU A 126 7.75 -5.68 -13.84
N HIS A 127 8.50 -5.33 -14.89
CA HIS A 127 8.54 -6.10 -16.13
C HIS A 127 8.76 -7.59 -15.80
N PRO A 128 7.96 -8.52 -16.34
CA PRO A 128 7.07 -8.36 -17.50
C PRO A 128 5.60 -7.99 -17.23
N TYR A 129 5.24 -7.50 -16.05
CA TYR A 129 3.85 -7.29 -15.64
C TYR A 129 3.42 -5.82 -15.65
N TYR A 130 2.16 -5.59 -16.06
CA TYR A 130 1.56 -4.25 -16.19
C TYR A 130 0.12 -4.25 -15.68
N THR A 131 -0.33 -3.09 -15.17
CA THR A 131 -1.70 -2.92 -14.66
C THR A 131 -2.72 -2.56 -15.74
N SER A 132 -2.28 -2.28 -16.97
CA SER A 132 -3.15 -1.98 -18.11
C SER A 132 -2.59 -2.59 -19.40
N LEU A 133 -3.49 -2.88 -20.36
CA LEU A 133 -3.13 -3.38 -21.67
C LEU A 133 -2.28 -2.34 -22.43
N GLU A 134 -2.70 -1.08 -22.44
CA GLU A 134 -1.99 0.03 -23.10
C GLU A 134 -0.53 0.13 -22.66
N ALA A 135 -0.26 0.05 -21.34
CA ALA A 135 1.11 0.10 -20.83
C ALA A 135 1.96 -1.11 -21.25
N SER A 136 1.31 -2.28 -21.39
CA SER A 136 1.98 -3.47 -21.92
C SER A 136 2.29 -3.31 -23.41
N GLU A 137 1.35 -2.77 -24.19
CA GLU A 137 1.47 -2.57 -25.64
C GLU A 137 2.47 -1.47 -26.02
N ASP A 138 2.57 -0.39 -25.24
CA ASP A 138 3.59 0.65 -25.43
C ASP A 138 5.01 0.06 -25.33
N THR A 139 5.19 -0.92 -24.43
CA THR A 139 6.46 -1.65 -24.31
C THR A 139 6.71 -2.52 -25.55
N LEU A 140 5.66 -3.14 -26.11
CA LEU A 140 5.74 -3.89 -27.38
C LEU A 140 6.11 -2.99 -28.56
N ALA A 141 5.57 -1.77 -28.60
CA ALA A 141 5.78 -0.82 -29.68
C ALA A 141 7.18 -0.19 -29.65
N GLY A 142 7.75 0.04 -28.47
CA GLY A 142 9.10 0.56 -28.30
C GLY A 142 10.23 -0.43 -28.64
N GLU A 143 9.93 -1.73 -28.75
CA GLU A 143 10.89 -2.80 -29.01
C GLU A 143 10.83 -3.41 -30.43
N ARG A 144 9.91 -2.93 -31.27
CA ARG A 144 9.77 -3.32 -32.69
C ARG A 144 10.76 -2.58 -33.60
#